data_AF-A0A1M4YB07-F1
#
_entry.id   AF-A0A1M4YB07-F1
#
_cell.length_a   1.000
_cell.length_b   1.000
_cell.length_c   1.000
_cell.angle_alpha   90.00
_cell.angle_beta   90.00
_cell.angle_gamma   90.00
#
_symmetry.space_group_name_H-M   'P 1'
#
loop_
_entity.id
_entity.type
_entity.pdbx_description
1 polymer ?
#
loop_
_entity_poly.entity_id
_entity_poly.type
_entity_poly.pdbx_seq_one_letter_code
_entity_poly.pdbx_strand_id
1 'polypeptide(L)' 'MNGKPIHSCHSLAVELTEKPIITIEGLNDTTVRNEFIDKLAIQCGYCTPGFILNCHALINEQSQATVDTIKDWMPI' A
#
# COMPACT_ATOMS: atom_id res chain seq x y z
N MET A 1 6.83 1.03 -6.16
CA MET A 1 7.75 1.31 -7.28
C MET A 1 7.05 0.98 -8.59
N ASN A 2 7.02 1.89 -9.56
CA ASN A 2 6.35 1.68 -10.86
C ASN A 2 4.89 1.20 -10.71
N GLY A 3 4.13 1.79 -9.79
CA GLY A 3 2.74 1.41 -9.50
C GLY A 3 2.54 0.13 -8.69
N LYS A 4 3.59 -0.69 -8.49
CA LYS A 4 3.51 -1.93 -7.70
C LYS A 4 4.11 -1.77 -6.29
N PRO A 5 3.52 -2.41 -5.26
CA PRO A 5 4.11 -2.43 -3.93
C PRO A 5 5.38 -3.28 -3.93
N ILE A 6 6.38 -2.87 -3.16
CA ILE A 6 7.62 -3.60 -2.94
C ILE A 6 8.05 -3.48 -1.48
N HIS A 7 8.79 -4.47 -0.99
CA HIS A 7 9.50 -4.36 0.28
C HIS A 7 10.77 -3.54 0.08
N SER A 8 10.77 -2.30 0.57
CA SER A 8 11.91 -1.40 0.45
C SER A 8 13.17 -1.93 1.15
N CYS A 9 13.01 -2.71 2.22
CA CYS A 9 14.13 -3.36 2.92
C CYS A 9 14.86 -4.42 2.08
N HIS A 10 14.25 -4.92 1.00
CA HIS A 10 14.85 -5.89 0.08
C HIS A 10 15.35 -5.24 -1.23
N SER A 11 15.43 -3.92 -1.28
CA SER A 11 15.91 -3.17 -2.47
C SER A 11 17.15 -2.37 -2.11
N LEU A 12 18.15 -2.35 -2.99
CA LEU A 12 19.31 -1.48 -2.79
C LEU A 12 18.95 -0.05 -3.17
N ALA A 13 19.37 0.93 -2.36
CA ALA A 13 19.08 2.34 -2.62
C ALA A 13 19.55 2.79 -4.01
N VAL A 14 20.71 2.29 -4.47
CA VAL A 14 21.26 2.61 -5.80
C VAL A 14 20.37 2.13 -6.94
N GLU A 15 19.67 1.00 -6.77
CA GLU A 15 18.74 0.45 -7.77
C GLU A 15 17.46 1.28 -7.90
N LEU A 16 17.17 2.13 -6.92
CA LEU A 16 15.97 2.94 -6.84
C LEU A 16 16.17 4.37 -7.37
N THR A 17 17.40 4.74 -7.71
CA THR A 17 17.74 6.02 -8.34
C THR A 17 16.88 6.28 -9.58
N GLU A 18 16.33 7.49 -9.69
CA GLU A 18 15.47 7.95 -10.80
C GLU A 18 14.16 7.17 -11.02
N LYS A 19 13.83 6.19 -10.16
CA LYS A 19 12.56 5.45 -10.27
C LYS A 19 11.42 6.21 -9.59
N PRO A 20 10.19 6.18 -10.15
CA PRO A 20 9.03 6.74 -9.48
C PRO A 20 8.67 5.89 -8.25
N ILE A 21 8.74 6.54 -7.08
CA ILE A 21 8.42 5.96 -5.77
C ILE A 21 7.32 6.79 -5.14
N ILE A 22 6.32 6.09 -4.61
CA ILE A 22 5.26 6.68 -3.81
C ILE A 22 5.36 6.04 -2.43
N THR A 23 5.45 6.87 -1.39
CA THR A 23 5.36 6.48 0.01
C THR A 23 4.02 6.97 0.58
N ILE A 24 3.74 6.66 1.85
CA ILE A 24 2.48 7.05 2.49
C ILE A 24 2.27 8.58 2.48
N GLU A 25 3.35 9.35 2.59
CA GLU A 25 3.35 10.82 2.56
C GLU A 25 2.96 11.37 1.18
N GLY A 26 3.17 10.60 0.11
CA GLY A 26 2.76 10.94 -1.25
C GLY A 26 1.30 10.62 -1.55
N LEU A 27 0.63 9.85 -0.70
CA LEU A 27 -0.79 9.50 -0.82
C LEU A 27 -1.64 10.47 0.03
N ASN A 28 -1.81 11.69 -0.46
CA ASN A 28 -2.72 12.65 0.14
C ASN A 28 -4.17 12.26 -0.14
N ASP A 29 -4.97 12.22 0.94
CA ASP A 29 -6.44 12.15 0.93
C ASP A 29 -7.05 11.04 0.06
N THR A 30 -6.59 9.81 0.26
CA THR A 30 -7.15 8.65 -0.43
C THR A 30 -8.40 8.12 0.27
N THR A 31 -9.40 7.70 -0.51
CA THR A 31 -10.58 6.95 0.00
C THR A 31 -10.17 5.81 0.93
N VAL A 32 -9.05 5.14 0.63
CA VAL A 32 -8.48 4.07 1.46
C VAL A 32 -8.16 4.55 2.87
N ARG A 33 -7.48 5.70 3.02
CA ARG A 33 -7.13 6.23 4.34
C ARG A 33 -8.38 6.54 5.17
N ASN A 34 -9.40 7.12 4.56
CA ASN A 34 -10.65 7.45 5.24
C ASN A 34 -11.39 6.17 5.68
N GLU A 35 -11.46 5.15 4.81
CA GLU A 35 -12.04 3.85 5.18
C GLU A 35 -11.25 3.16 6.32
N PHE A 36 -9.92 3.29 6.37
CA PHE A 36 -9.13 2.75 7.48
C PHE A 36 -9.49 3.41 8.82
N ILE A 37 -9.81 4.71 8.81
CA ILE A 37 -10.27 5.45 9.99
C ILE A 37 -11.67 4.98 10.38
N ASP A 38 -12.61 4.97 9.42
CA ASP A 38 -14.01 4.65 9.65
C ASP A 38 -14.23 3.22 10.13
N LYS A 39 -13.40 2.29 9.65
CA LYS A 39 -13.43 0.86 10.05
C LYS A 39 -12.58 0.55 11.26
N LEU A 40 -11.93 1.54 11.88
CA LEU A 40 -10.99 1.35 12.98
C LEU A 40 -9.91 0.30 12.64
N ALA A 41 -9.43 0.30 11.39
CA ALA A 41 -8.41 -0.63 10.88
C ALA A 41 -6.98 -0.23 11.33
N ILE A 42 -6.87 0.46 12.46
CA ILE A 42 -5.63 1.01 13.01
C ILE A 42 -5.61 0.72 14.50
N GLN A 43 -4.53 0.09 14.97
CA GLN A 43 -4.24 -0.10 16.39
C GLN A 43 -3.03 0.77 16.78
N CYS A 44 -1.82 0.19 16.84
CA CYS A 44 -0.59 0.95 17.09
C CYS A 44 -0.14 1.81 15.91
N GLY A 45 -0.69 1.58 14.71
CA GLY A 45 -0.40 2.36 13.50
C GLY A 45 0.88 1.98 12.75
N TYR A 46 1.72 1.09 13.29
CA TYR A 46 3.02 0.79 12.69
C TYR A 46 2.92 0.17 11.29
N CYS A 47 1.99 -0.77 11.09
CA CYS A 47 1.78 -1.44 9.81
C CYS A 47 0.90 -0.63 8.83
N THR A 48 0.16 0.36 9.33
CA THR A 48 -0.85 1.10 8.57
C THR A 48 -0.32 1.73 7.28
N PRO A 49 0.87 2.35 7.24
CA PRO A 49 1.44 2.89 6.00
C PRO A 49 1.58 1.83 4.89
N GLY A 50 2.09 0.64 5.24
CA GLY A 50 2.28 -0.45 4.28
C GLY A 50 0.97 -1.02 3.77
N PHE A 51 0.00 -1.22 4.68
CA PHE A 51 -1.35 -1.67 4.30
C PHE A 51 -2.05 -0.69 3.37
N ILE A 52 -2.02 0.62 3.66
CA ILE A 52 -2.65 1.64 2.81
C ILE A 52 -2.00 1.66 1.42
N LEU A 53 -0.66 1.57 1.32
CA LEU A 53 0.05 1.51 0.05
C LEU A 53 -0.35 0.27 -0.76
N ASN A 54 -0.45 -0.90 -0.12
CA ASN A 54 -0.90 -2.14 -0.77
C ASN A 54 -2.35 -2.05 -1.24
N CYS A 55 -3.27 -1.58 -0.40
CA CYS A 55 -4.67 -1.37 -0.76
C CYS A 55 -4.81 -0.42 -1.96
N HIS A 56 -4.09 0.70 -1.94
CA HIS A 56 -4.13 1.68 -3.01
C HIS A 56 -3.64 1.07 -4.33
N ALA A 57 -2.54 0.32 -4.31
CA ALA A 57 -2.03 -0.37 -5.48
C ALA A 57 -3.00 -1.46 -5.98
N LEU A 58 -3.58 -2.26 -5.09
CA LEU A 58 -4.57 -3.28 -5.44
C LEU A 58 -5.82 -2.66 -6.09
N ILE A 59 -6.34 -1.56 -5.56
CA ILE A 59 -7.52 -0.89 -6.14
C ILE A 59 -7.23 -0.34 -7.54
N ASN A 60 -6.02 0.19 -7.75
CA ASN A 60 -5.59 0.68 -9.06
C ASN A 60 -5.36 -0.45 -10.08
N GLU A 61 -4.95 -1.65 -9.62
CA GLU A 61 -4.74 -2.82 -10.47
C GLU A 61 -6.04 -3.60 -10.73
N GLN A 62 -6.86 -3.79 -9.70
CA GLN A 62 -8.13 -4.51 -9.72
C GLN A 62 -9.12 -3.90 -8.71
N SER A 63 -9.95 -2.97 -9.18
CA SER A 63 -10.91 -2.22 -8.36
C SER A 63 -12.01 -3.07 -7.70
N GLN A 64 -12.22 -4.31 -8.15
CA GLN A 64 -13.15 -5.29 -7.59
C GLN A 64 -12.39 -6.60 -7.31
N ALA A 65 -11.45 -6.54 -6.37
CA ALA A 65 -10.68 -7.70 -5.93
C ALA A 65 -11.58 -8.68 -5.14
N THR A 66 -11.38 -9.98 -5.36
CA THR A 66 -12.03 -11.00 -4.53
C THR A 66 -11.34 -11.06 -3.16
N VAL A 67 -12.01 -11.68 -2.18
CA VAL A 67 -11.42 -11.89 -0.85
C VAL A 67 -10.11 -12.67 -0.94
N ASP A 68 -10.02 -13.65 -1.84
CA ASP A 68 -8.80 -14.45 -2.02
C ASP A 68 -7.67 -13.58 -2.59
N THR A 69 -7.95 -12.77 -3.60
CA THR A 69 -6.97 -11.79 -4.13
C THR A 69 -6.52 -10.81 -3.05
N ILE A 70 -7.42 -10.32 -2.20
CA ILE A 70 -7.07 -9.42 -1.09
C ILE A 70 -6.09 -10.10 -0.12
N LYS A 71 -6.32 -11.37 0.22
CA LYS A 71 -5.44 -12.14 1.10
C LYS A 71 -4.06 -12.36 0.48
N ASP A 72 -4.01 -12.63 -0.83
CA ASP A 72 -2.73 -12.80 -1.54
C ASP A 72 -1.90 -11.51 -1.55
N TRP A 73 -2.57 -10.36 -1.60
CA TRP A 73 -1.92 -9.03 -1.53
C TRP A 73 -1.58 -8.57 -0.11
N MET A 74 -2.17 -9.21 0.91
CA MET A 74 -1.98 -8.90 2.32
C MET A 74 -1.65 -10.19 3.10
N PRO A 75 -0.53 -10.86 2.77
CA PRO A 75 -0.14 -12.05 3.51
C PRO A 75 0.21 -11.62 4.94
N ILE A 76 -0.58 -12.11 5.89
CA ILE A 76 -0.30 -12.05 7.33
C ILE A 76 0.78 -13.08 7.64
#